data_AF-A0A0W0GD20-F1
#
_entry.id   AF-A0A0W0GD20-F1
#
_cell.length_a   1.000
_cell.length_b   1.000
_cell.length_c   1.000
_cell.angle_alpha   90.00
_cell.angle_beta   90.00
_cell.angle_gamma   90.00
#
_symmetry.space_group_name_H-M   'P 1'
#
loop_
_entity.id
_entity.type
_entity.pdbx_description
1 polymer ?
#
loop_
_entity_poly.entity_id
_entity_poly.type
_entity_poly.pdbx_seq_one_letter_code
_entity_poly.pdbx_strand_id
1 'polypeptide(L)'
;MIIKNHSSVKEYPEVVDNYITKELAASRFSGPFSKQTMETIMWGPFISLPFIVLVQDQGPDSPPKYHVCQNLSKETQEQCSVNSFIKKESFPTHFHTATRVAELVASAPPGTQACMLDIAKFHCTCPVLPHYKPFLVV
;
A
#
# COMPACT_ATOMS: atom_id res chain seq x y z
N MET A 1 -15.66 -11.49 9.28
CA MET A 1 -14.61 -12.37 9.83
C MET A 1 -13.30 -11.59 9.83
N ILE A 2 -12.39 -11.78 10.79
CA ILE A 2 -11.06 -11.13 10.78
C ILE A 2 -10.04 -12.16 10.28
N ILE A 3 -9.33 -11.83 9.20
CA ILE A 3 -8.32 -12.72 8.61
C ILE A 3 -7.04 -12.62 9.44
N LYS A 4 -6.44 -13.77 9.77
CA LYS A 4 -5.19 -13.80 10.54
C LYS A 4 -4.02 -13.27 9.70
N ASN A 5 -3.15 -12.49 10.35
CA ASN A 5 -1.86 -12.06 9.80
C ASN A 5 -0.98 -13.23 9.36
N HIS A 6 -0.11 -12.98 8.38
CA HIS A 6 0.91 -13.94 7.96
C HIS A 6 1.88 -14.26 9.10
N SER A 7 2.52 -15.44 9.09
CA SER A 7 3.44 -15.87 10.16
C SER A 7 4.59 -14.88 10.38
N SER A 8 5.06 -14.23 9.31
CA SER A 8 6.14 -13.23 9.37
C SER A 8 5.84 -12.03 10.26
N VAL A 9 4.57 -11.71 10.55
CA VAL A 9 4.21 -10.68 11.53
C VAL A 9 4.61 -11.07 12.94
N LYS A 10 4.57 -12.36 13.27
CA LYS A 10 5.03 -12.88 14.57
C LYS A 10 6.55 -12.97 14.66
N GLU A 11 7.22 -13.10 13.52
CA GLU A 11 8.68 -13.15 13.43
C GLU A 11 9.30 -11.76 13.61
N TYR A 12 8.59 -10.70 13.18
CA TYR A 12 9.08 -9.32 13.23
C TYR A 12 8.04 -8.36 13.87
N PRO A 13 7.62 -8.59 15.13
CA PRO A 13 6.58 -7.79 15.77
C PRO A 13 7.00 -6.31 15.92
N GLU A 14 8.26 -6.04 16.28
CA GLU A 14 8.77 -4.68 16.44
C GLU A 14 8.77 -3.87 15.14
N VAL A 15 8.97 -4.54 13.99
CA VAL A 15 8.89 -3.90 12.67
C VAL A 15 7.47 -3.44 12.39
N VAL A 16 6.48 -4.27 12.71
CA VAL A 16 5.06 -3.97 12.50
C VAL A 16 4.58 -2.87 13.45
N ASP A 17 4.94 -2.93 14.73
CA ASP A 17 4.57 -1.91 15.72
C ASP A 17 5.15 -0.54 15.36
N ASN A 18 6.42 -0.49 14.93
CA ASN A 18 7.06 0.74 14.47
C ASN A 18 6.38 1.29 13.21
N TYR A 19 5.99 0.42 12.27
CA TYR A 19 5.24 0.82 11.08
C TYR A 19 3.89 1.44 11.46
N ILE A 20 3.08 0.75 12.26
CA ILE A 20 1.77 1.25 12.71
C ILE A 20 1.92 2.59 13.43
N THR A 21 2.90 2.71 14.33
CA THR A 21 3.16 3.95 15.07
C THR A 21 3.49 5.12 14.13
N LYS A 22 4.32 4.89 13.10
CA LYS A 22 4.65 5.89 12.08
C LYS A 22 3.45 6.30 11.23
N GLU A 23 2.59 5.36 10.88
CA GLU A 23 1.37 5.63 10.10
C GLU A 23 0.33 6.41 10.93
N LEU A 24 0.19 6.09 12.22
CA LEU A 24 -0.67 6.83 13.16
C LEU A 24 -0.14 8.25 13.41
N ALA A 25 1.16 8.40 13.66
CA ALA A 25 1.79 9.71 13.89
C ALA A 25 1.66 10.63 12.67
N ALA A 26 1.61 10.06 11.47
CA ALA A 26 1.39 10.80 10.23
C ALA A 26 -0.09 10.92 9.84
N SER A 27 -1.02 10.55 10.72
CA SER A 27 -2.48 10.59 10.51
C SER A 27 -2.97 9.81 9.29
N ARG A 28 -2.20 8.81 8.83
CA ARG A 28 -2.59 7.92 7.73
C ARG A 28 -3.43 6.75 8.21
N PHE A 29 -3.22 6.33 9.45
CA PHE A 29 -4.08 5.37 10.15
C PHE A 29 -4.95 6.05 11.22
N SER A 30 -6.01 5.36 11.62
CA SER A 30 -6.86 5.74 12.75
C SER A 30 -7.22 4.49 13.53
N GLY A 31 -7.27 4.61 14.85
CA GLY A 31 -7.54 3.50 15.76
C GLY A 31 -6.49 3.38 16.88
N PRO A 32 -6.43 2.23 17.57
CA PRO A 32 -7.20 1.01 17.29
C PRO A 32 -8.70 1.17 17.59
N PHE A 33 -9.54 0.49 16.81
CA PHE A 33 -10.98 0.46 17.01
C PHE A 33 -11.45 -0.95 17.34
N SER A 34 -12.51 -1.07 18.14
CA SER A 34 -13.21 -2.33 18.28
C SER A 34 -13.90 -2.70 16.96
N LYS A 35 -14.17 -4.00 16.74
CA LYS A 35 -14.92 -4.45 15.56
C LYS A 35 -16.24 -3.70 15.40
N GLN A 36 -16.99 -3.54 16.49
CA GLN A 36 -18.29 -2.85 16.48
C GLN A 36 -18.15 -1.36 16.13
N THR A 37 -17.15 -0.68 16.69
CA THR A 37 -16.84 0.72 16.35
C THR A 37 -16.48 0.84 14.88
N MET A 38 -15.69 -0.11 14.36
CA MET A 38 -15.29 -0.11 12.96
C MET A 38 -16.46 -0.32 12.01
N GLU A 39 -17.34 -1.28 12.30
CA GLU A 39 -18.57 -1.50 11.52
C GLU A 39 -19.50 -0.26 11.55
N THR A 40 -19.50 0.47 12.68
CA THR A 40 -20.25 1.74 12.79
C THR A 40 -19.64 2.82 11.92
N ILE A 41 -18.31 3.01 11.96
CA ILE A 41 -17.59 4.00 11.15
C ILE A 41 -17.74 3.72 9.65
N MET A 42 -17.72 2.44 9.29
CA MET A 42 -17.79 1.96 7.90
C MET A 42 -19.22 1.81 7.36
N TRP A 43 -20.24 2.12 8.19
CA TRP A 43 -21.66 1.95 7.87
C TRP A 43 -22.05 0.52 7.45
N GLY A 44 -21.38 -0.48 8.02
CA GLY A 44 -21.64 -1.89 7.73
C GLY A 44 -20.42 -2.79 7.91
N PRO A 45 -20.49 -4.03 7.40
CA PRO A 45 -19.36 -4.96 7.40
C PRO A 45 -18.14 -4.39 6.67
N PHE A 46 -16.96 -4.82 7.09
CA PHE A 46 -15.69 -4.47 6.48
C PHE A 46 -14.87 -5.71 6.13
N ILE A 47 -13.88 -5.52 5.26
CA ILE A 47 -12.86 -6.52 4.93
C ILE A 47 -11.58 -6.20 5.70
N SER A 48 -11.11 -7.17 6.49
CA SER A 48 -9.80 -7.10 7.15
C SER A 48 -8.71 -7.63 6.23
N LEU A 49 -7.66 -6.83 6.07
CA LEU A 49 -6.47 -7.12 5.29
C LEU A 49 -5.34 -7.55 6.23
N PRO A 50 -4.89 -8.81 6.17
CA PRO A 50 -3.80 -9.25 7.03
C PRO A 50 -2.48 -8.59 6.61
N PHE A 51 -1.66 -8.25 7.60
CA PHE A 51 -0.29 -7.86 7.37
C PHE A 51 0.59 -9.04 6.98
N ILE A 52 1.58 -8.74 6.15
CA ILE A 52 2.73 -9.57 5.82
C ILE A 52 3.99 -8.71 5.91
N VAL A 53 5.05 -9.25 6.50
CA VAL A 53 6.38 -8.65 6.49
C VAL A 53 7.21 -9.32 5.40
N LEU A 54 7.78 -8.51 4.50
CA LEU A 54 8.73 -8.93 3.47
C LEU A 54 10.13 -8.42 3.84
N VAL A 55 11.11 -9.31 3.78
CA VAL A 55 12.52 -8.98 4.02
C VAL A 55 13.22 -8.87 2.66
N GLN A 56 13.77 -7.71 2.37
CA GLN A 56 14.51 -7.45 1.15
C GLN A 56 16.00 -7.36 1.47
N ASP A 57 16.78 -8.28 0.93
CA ASP A 57 18.24 -8.20 0.95
C ASP A 57 18.69 -6.97 0.13
N GLN A 58 19.63 -6.21 0.65
CA GLN A 58 20.18 -4.99 0.05
C GLN A 58 21.63 -5.16 -0.39
N GLY A 59 22.19 -6.37 -0.29
CA GLY A 59 23.57 -6.69 -0.61
C GLY A 59 24.46 -6.85 0.64
N PRO A 60 25.74 -7.22 0.44
CA PRO A 60 26.61 -7.73 1.51
C PRO A 60 26.83 -6.76 2.67
N ASP A 61 26.84 -5.46 2.39
CA ASP A 61 27.23 -4.42 3.34
C ASP A 61 26.04 -3.60 3.86
N SER A 62 24.81 -3.99 3.51
CA SER A 62 23.60 -3.24 3.87
C SER A 62 22.67 -4.09 4.72
N PRO A 63 22.14 -3.55 5.84
CA PRO A 63 21.16 -4.28 6.62
C PRO A 63 19.91 -4.55 5.78
N PRO A 64 19.22 -5.67 6.03
CA PRO A 64 18.01 -6.02 5.30
C PRO A 64 16.94 -4.94 5.50
N LYS A 65 16.21 -4.66 4.43
CA LYS A 65 15.10 -3.72 4.46
C LYS A 65 13.79 -4.48 4.65
N TYR A 66 13.04 -4.11 5.68
CA TYR A 66 11.76 -4.72 5.99
C TYR A 66 10.61 -3.87 5.43
N HIS A 67 9.66 -4.52 4.76
CA HIS A 67 8.45 -3.90 4.25
C HIS A 67 7.23 -4.55 4.90
N VAL A 68 6.40 -3.75 5.55
CA VAL A 68 5.09 -4.18 6.04
C VAL A 68 4.06 -3.89 4.96
N CYS A 69 3.36 -4.92 4.50
CA CYS A 69 2.39 -4.82 3.42
C CYS A 69 1.02 -5.33 3.88
N GLN A 70 -0.04 -4.66 3.44
CA GLN A 70 -1.41 -5.17 3.53
C GLN A 70 -1.64 -6.15 2.38
N ASN A 71 -2.05 -7.39 2.69
CA ASN A 71 -2.23 -8.40 1.66
C ASN A 71 -3.62 -8.30 1.00
N LEU A 72 -3.72 -7.46 -0.03
CA LEU A 72 -4.93 -7.25 -0.85
C LEU A 72 -5.33 -8.47 -1.70
N SER A 73 -4.43 -9.44 -1.86
CA SER A 73 -4.66 -10.67 -2.61
C SER A 73 -5.09 -11.84 -1.72
N LYS A 74 -5.17 -11.66 -0.40
CA LYS A 74 -5.57 -12.73 0.50
C LYS A 74 -7.07 -12.99 0.38
N GLU A 75 -7.41 -14.26 0.18
CA GLU A 75 -8.79 -14.75 0.18
C GLU A 75 -8.96 -15.93 1.15
N THR A 76 -10.22 -16.20 1.47
CA THR A 76 -10.67 -17.35 2.25
C THR A 76 -11.88 -17.99 1.55
N GLN A 77 -12.35 -19.15 2.02
CA GLN A 77 -13.56 -19.77 1.47
C GLN A 77 -14.81 -18.87 1.55
N GLU A 78 -14.84 -17.94 2.51
CA GLU A 78 -15.99 -17.07 2.78
C GLU A 78 -15.81 -15.64 2.24
N GLN A 79 -14.60 -15.28 1.80
CA GLN A 79 -14.27 -13.90 1.45
C GLN A 79 -13.27 -13.84 0.30
N CYS A 80 -13.69 -13.23 -0.80
CA CYS A 80 -12.83 -12.95 -1.95
C CYS A 80 -11.76 -11.91 -1.59
N SER A 81 -10.64 -11.94 -2.32
CA SER A 81 -9.59 -10.93 -2.19
C SER A 81 -10.08 -9.55 -2.62
N VAL A 82 -9.57 -8.49 -1.99
CA VAL A 82 -9.95 -7.11 -2.36
C VAL A 82 -9.61 -6.81 -3.81
N ASN A 83 -8.46 -7.32 -4.28
CA ASN A 83 -8.04 -7.18 -5.67
C ASN A 83 -9.04 -7.77 -6.68
N SER A 84 -9.81 -8.81 -6.32
CA SER A 84 -10.81 -9.41 -7.22
C SER A 84 -11.99 -8.47 -7.53
N PHE A 85 -12.24 -7.46 -6.69
CA PHE A 85 -13.30 -6.48 -6.91
C PHE A 85 -12.88 -5.31 -7.80
N ILE A 86 -11.58 -5.17 -8.09
CA ILE A 86 -11.04 -4.06 -8.85
C ILE A 86 -11.02 -4.42 -10.34
N LYS A 87 -11.81 -3.70 -11.13
CA LYS A 87 -11.75 -3.76 -12.60
C LYS A 87 -10.68 -2.82 -13.10
N LYS A 88 -9.53 -3.37 -13.49
CA LYS A 88 -8.36 -2.61 -13.97
C LYS A 88 -8.73 -1.67 -15.12
N GLU A 89 -9.63 -2.09 -15.98
CA GLU A 89 -10.09 -1.37 -17.17
C GLU A 89 -10.83 -0.07 -16.81
N SER A 90 -11.38 0.03 -15.61
CA SER A 90 -12.03 1.24 -15.10
C SER A 90 -11.04 2.31 -14.63
N PHE A 91 -9.74 1.97 -14.53
CA PHE A 91 -8.68 2.86 -14.06
C PHE A 91 -7.51 2.90 -15.06
N PRO A 92 -7.72 3.46 -16.27
CA PRO A 92 -6.67 3.52 -17.28
C PRO A 92 -5.49 4.36 -16.77
N THR A 93 -4.40 3.68 -16.44
CA THR A 93 -3.13 4.32 -16.05
C THR A 93 -2.11 4.06 -17.14
N HIS A 94 -1.62 5.13 -17.76
CA HIS A 94 -0.59 5.05 -18.78
C HIS A 94 0.77 5.39 -18.16
N PHE A 95 1.66 4.41 -18.14
CA PHE A 95 3.05 4.62 -17.78
C PHE A 95 3.87 4.78 -19.06
N HIS A 96 4.74 5.79 -19.09
CA HIS A 96 5.76 5.88 -20.12
C HIS A 96 6.99 5.08 -19.69
N THR A 97 7.65 4.44 -20.65
CA THR A 97 8.84 3.62 -20.39
C THR A 97 10.09 4.50 -20.28
N ALA A 98 11.15 3.94 -19.69
CA ALA A 98 12.47 4.58 -19.70
C ALA A 98 12.94 4.89 -21.13
N THR A 99 12.63 4.01 -22.09
CA THR A 99 12.90 4.23 -23.52
C THR A 99 12.21 5.50 -24.04
N ARG A 100 10.94 5.71 -23.69
CA ARG A 100 10.21 6.90 -24.12
C ARG A 100 10.82 8.18 -23.56
N VAL A 101 11.28 8.14 -22.30
CA VAL A 101 12.00 9.26 -21.69
C VAL A 101 13.34 9.49 -22.40
N ALA A 102 14.09 8.44 -22.71
CA ALA A 102 15.36 8.55 -23.44
C ALA A 102 15.18 9.14 -24.85
N GLU A 103 14.15 8.73 -25.58
CA GLU A 103 13.79 9.31 -26.88
C GLU A 103 13.48 10.81 -26.77
N LEU A 104 12.71 11.21 -25.75
CA LEU A 104 12.37 12.60 -25.50
C LEU A 104 13.62 13.45 -25.24
N VAL A 105 14.55 12.93 -24.44
CA VAL A 105 15.83 13.61 -24.17
C VAL A 105 16.70 13.68 -25.42
N ALA A 106 16.80 12.59 -26.19
CA ALA A 106 17.63 12.53 -27.40
C ALA A 106 17.13 13.42 -28.54
N SER A 107 15.81 13.62 -28.63
CA SER A 107 15.17 14.48 -29.64
C SER A 107 15.03 15.94 -29.21
N ALA A 108 15.43 16.29 -27.99
CA ALA A 108 15.30 17.64 -27.48
C ALA A 108 16.26 18.61 -28.20
N PRO A 109 15.82 19.83 -28.55
CA PRO A 109 16.70 20.83 -29.16
C PRO A 109 17.93 21.15 -28.29
N PRO A 110 19.07 21.53 -28.89
CA PRO A 110 20.24 21.99 -28.14
C PRO A 110 19.87 23.13 -27.18
N GLY A 111 20.39 23.06 -25.95
CA GLY A 111 20.06 24.01 -24.87
C GLY A 111 18.82 23.66 -24.06
N THR A 112 18.11 22.57 -24.39
CA THR A 112 17.00 22.09 -23.55
C THR A 112 17.50 21.69 -22.16
N GLN A 113 16.79 22.16 -21.13
CA GLN A 113 17.00 21.76 -19.74
C GLN A 113 15.86 20.85 -19.30
N ALA A 114 16.18 19.83 -18.48
CA ALA A 114 15.20 18.91 -17.93
C ALA A 114 15.28 18.89 -16.40
N CYS A 115 14.14 18.68 -15.77
CA CYS A 115 14.02 18.47 -14.33
C CYS A 115 13.09 17.27 -14.10
N MET A 116 13.46 16.40 -13.16
CA MET A 116 12.62 15.29 -12.72
C MET A 116 12.18 15.54 -11.28
N LEU A 117 10.89 15.38 -11.03
CA LEU A 117 10.31 15.47 -9.71
C LEU A 117 9.86 14.08 -9.28
N ASP A 118 10.36 13.62 -8.14
CA ASP A 118 9.88 12.41 -7.49
C ASP A 118 8.90 12.80 -6.37
N ILE A 119 7.67 12.30 -6.45
CA ILE A 119 6.66 12.49 -5.42
C ILE A 119 6.83 11.37 -4.40
N ALA A 120 7.58 11.66 -3.34
CA ALA A 120 7.80 10.74 -2.24
C ALA A 120 6.45 10.24 -1.69
N LYS A 121 6.27 8.91 -1.67
CA LYS A 121 5.05 8.25 -1.19
C LYS A 121 3.76 8.76 -1.85
N PHE A 122 3.77 8.96 -3.17
CA PHE A 122 2.60 9.39 -3.96
C PHE A 122 1.26 8.77 -3.51
N HIS A 123 1.19 7.45 -3.33
CA HIS A 123 -0.03 6.76 -2.89
C HIS A 123 -0.58 7.21 -1.53
N CYS A 124 0.28 7.74 -0.64
CA CYS A 124 -0.10 8.27 0.65
C CYS A 124 -0.58 9.73 0.59
N THR A 125 -0.45 10.40 -0.56
CA THR A 125 -0.89 11.78 -0.77
C THR A 125 -2.32 11.86 -1.33
N CYS A 126 -2.82 10.75 -1.87
CA CYS A 126 -4.17 10.65 -2.42
C CYS A 126 -5.15 10.13 -1.34
N PRO A 127 -6.17 10.91 -0.95
CA PRO A 127 -7.15 10.45 0.01
C PRO A 127 -8.02 9.32 -0.56
N VAL A 128 -8.33 8.33 0.26
CA VAL A 128 -9.28 7.27 -0.10
C VAL A 128 -10.71 7.80 0.03
N LEU A 129 -11.52 7.58 -1.01
CA LEU A 129 -12.94 7.94 -0.97
C LEU A 129 -13.64 7.17 0.16
N PRO A 130 -14.55 7.81 0.93
CA PRO A 130 -15.17 7.19 2.10
C PRO A 130 -15.76 5.81 1.85
N HIS A 131 -16.44 5.59 0.71
CA HIS A 131 -17.05 4.31 0.37
C HIS A 131 -16.07 3.18 0.04
N TYR A 132 -14.78 3.49 -0.18
CA TYR A 132 -13.74 2.47 -0.37
C TYR A 132 -12.98 2.11 0.91
N LYS A 133 -13.12 2.91 1.97
CA LYS A 133 -12.45 2.65 3.26
C LYS A 133 -12.78 1.28 3.90
N PRO A 134 -14.00 0.71 3.77
CA PRO A 134 -14.31 -0.61 4.33
C PRO A 134 -13.44 -1.75 3.74
N PHE A 135 -12.78 -1.51 2.60
CA PHE A 135 -11.92 -2.49 1.93
C PHE A 135 -10.43 -2.36 2.29
N LEU A 136 -10.07 -1.40 3.16
CA LEU A 136 -8.69 -1.08 3.53
C LEU A 136 -8.45 -1.17 5.05
N VAL A 137 -9.28 -1.93 5.76
CA VAL A 137 -9.15 -2.13 7.20
C VAL A 137 -8.05 -3.14 7.48
N VAL A 138 -7.24 -2.85 8.49
CA VAL A 138 -6.12 -3.70 8.93
C VAL A 138 -6.40 -4.28 10.30
#